data_AF-A0A2D9Y1A8-F1
#
_entry.id   AF-A0A2D9Y1A8-F1
#
_cell.length_a   1.000
_cell.length_b   1.000
_cell.length_c   1.000
_cell.angle_alpha   90.00
_cell.angle_beta   90.00
_cell.angle_gamma   90.00
#
_symmetry.space_group_name_H-M   'P 1'
#
loop_
_entity.id
_entity.type
_entity.pdbx_description
1 polymer ?
#
loop_
_entity_poly.entity_id
_entity_poly.type
_entity_poly.pdbx_seq_one_letter_code
_entity_poly.pdbx_strand_id
1 'polypeptide(L)' 'MNITTEYVLLTDDQNYVVEYLIGELVLSNSITEAMKFNDEKIALRFKDRLKQSCQLTLSVNTYID' A
#
# COMPACT_ATOMS: atom_id res chain seq x y z
N MET A 1 -8.56 -23.86 -4.45
CA MET A 1 -8.56 -22.48 -3.92
C MET A 1 -8.12 -21.58 -5.05
N ASN A 2 -8.92 -20.59 -5.44
CA ASN A 2 -8.40 -19.50 -6.25
C ASN A 2 -7.57 -18.63 -5.31
N ILE A 3 -6.25 -18.65 -5.46
CA ILE A 3 -5.37 -17.72 -4.78
C ILE A 3 -5.49 -16.41 -5.54
N THR A 4 -6.21 -15.45 -4.98
CA THR A 4 -6.21 -14.09 -5.51
C THR A 4 -4.97 -13.40 -4.96
N THR A 5 -4.03 -13.05 -5.82
CA THR A 5 -2.84 -12.29 -5.42
C THR A 5 -3.26 -10.86 -5.11
N GLU A 6 -3.06 -10.45 -3.86
CA GLU A 6 -3.28 -9.07 -3.42
C GLU A 6 -1.92 -8.39 -3.18
N TYR A 7 -1.92 -7.06 -3.21
CA TYR A 7 -0.72 -6.26 -3.00
C TYR A 7 -0.98 -5.19 -1.94
N VAL A 8 0.03 -4.88 -1.16
CA VAL A 8 0.01 -3.84 -0.11
C VAL A 8 1.22 -2.92 -0.27
N LEU A 9 1.13 -1.71 0.29
CA LEU A 9 2.22 -0.74 0.29
C LEU A 9 2.83 -0.64 1.69
N LEU A 10 4.16 -0.74 1.76
CA LEU A 10 4.93 -0.70 3.00
C LEU A 10 5.94 0.45 2.95
N THR A 11 6.01 1.25 4.01
CA THR A 11 7.04 2.28 4.19
C THR A 11 8.35 1.67 4.67
N ASP A 12 9.45 2.42 4.54
CA ASP A 12 10.75 2.02 5.08
C ASP A 12 10.71 1.81 6.62
N ASP A 13 9.78 2.49 7.30
CA ASP A 13 9.54 2.38 8.74
C ASP A 13 8.60 1.21 9.13
N GLN A 14 8.39 0.23 8.24
CA GLN A 14 7.56 -0.95 8.50
C GLN A 14 6.07 -0.63 8.79
N ASN A 15 5.53 0.45 8.21
CA ASN A 15 4.11 0.76 8.30
C ASN A 15 3.41 0.54 6.95
N TYR A 16 2.22 -0.04 7.00
CA TYR A 16 1.35 -0.24 5.85
C TYR A 16 0.51 1.00 5.58
N VAL A 17 0.27 1.27 4.30
CA VAL A 17 -0.72 2.27 3.88
C VAL A 17 -2.12 1.73 4.10
N VAL A 18 -2.91 2.42 4.93
CA VAL A 18 -4.31 2.08 5.21
C VAL A 18 -5.25 2.88 4.31
N GLU A 19 -5.02 4.19 4.20
CA GLU A 19 -5.89 5.11 3.47
C GLU A 19 -5.13 6.36 3.03
N TYR A 20 -5.54 6.94 1.89
CA TYR A 20 -5.11 8.27 1.49
C TYR A 20 -6.30 9.08 0.94
N LEU A 21 -6.76 10.06 1.71
CA LEU A 21 -7.91 10.91 1.37
C LEU A 21 -7.56 12.38 1.61
N ILE A 22 -7.86 13.23 0.63
CA ILE A 22 -7.75 14.70 0.74
C ILE A 22 -6.35 15.17 1.24
N GLY A 23 -5.29 14.45 0.87
CA GLY A 23 -3.91 14.78 1.27
C GLY A 23 -3.48 14.18 2.61
N GLU A 24 -4.39 13.59 3.38
CA GLU A 24 -4.10 12.89 4.62
C GLU A 24 -3.79 11.42 4.35
N LEU A 25 -2.66 10.95 4.86
CA LEU A 25 -2.22 9.55 4.75
C LEU A 25 -2.33 8.87 6.12
N VAL A 26 -3.08 7.78 6.16
CA VAL A 26 -3.20 6.91 7.33
C VAL A 26 -2.28 5.71 7.17
N LEU A 27 -1.45 5.48 8.18
CA LEU A 27 -0.51 4.38 8.27
C LEU A 27 -0.82 3.51 9.48
N SER A 28 -0.54 2.21 9.38
CA SER A 28 -0.66 1.26 10.50
C SER A 28 0.49 0.27 10.47
N ASN A 29 0.89 -0.23 11.63
CA ASN A 29 1.83 -1.35 11.74
C ASN A 29 1.16 -2.71 11.53
N SER A 30 -0.17 -2.75 11.35
CA SER A 30 -0.93 -3.98 11.12
C SER A 30 -1.18 -4.20 9.63
N ILE A 31 -0.70 -5.33 9.09
CA ILE A 31 -0.96 -5.73 7.71
C ILE A 31 -2.45 -6.02 7.44
N THR A 32 -3.22 -6.38 8.46
CA THR A 32 -4.65 -6.68 8.30
C THR A 32 -5.49 -5.43 8.03
N GLU A 33 -4.95 -4.25 8.37
CA GLU A 33 -5.57 -2.94 8.11
C GLU A 33 -5.10 -2.33 6.79
N ALA A 34 -4.11 -2.94 6.14
CA ALA A 34 -3.52 -2.40 4.92
C ALA A 34 -4.55 -2.32 3.78
N MET A 35 -4.45 -1.25 3.00
CA MET A 35 -5.13 -1.16 1.71
C MET A 35 -4.62 -2.26 0.79
N LYS A 36 -5.53 -3.10 0.32
CA LYS A 36 -5.26 -4.20 -0.61
C LYS A 36 -5.59 -3.79 -2.03
N PHE A 37 -4.64 -4.03 -2.93
CA PHE A 37 -4.81 -3.88 -4.37
C PHE A 37 -4.91 -5.26 -4.99
N ASN A 38 -5.86 -5.46 -5.89
CA ASN A 38 -6.01 -6.71 -6.65
C ASN A 38 -5.24 -6.70 -7.99
N ASP A 39 -4.55 -5.60 -8.31
CA ASP A 39 -3.72 -5.42 -9.50
C ASP A 39 -2.42 -4.69 -9.12
N GLU A 40 -1.29 -5.34 -9.39
CA GLU A 40 0.05 -4.81 -9.12
C GLU A 40 0.29 -3.43 -9.78
N LYS A 41 -0.23 -3.22 -10.99
CA LYS A 41 -0.06 -1.96 -11.73
C LYS A 41 -0.80 -0.82 -11.03
N ILE A 42 -1.94 -1.11 -10.40
CA ILE A 42 -2.66 -0.12 -9.59
C ILE A 42 -1.84 0.21 -8.34
N ALA A 43 -1.31 -0.79 -7.64
CA ALA A 43 -0.44 -0.58 -6.48
C ALA A 43 0.79 0.27 -6.83
N LEU A 44 1.47 -0.03 -7.95
CA LEU A 44 2.64 0.72 -8.44
C LEU A 44 2.28 2.18 -8.77
N ARG A 45 1.16 2.42 -9.46
CA ARG A 45 0.71 3.78 -9.77
C ARG A 45 0.35 4.56 -8.51
N PHE A 46 -0.27 3.91 -7.54
CA PHE A 46 -0.63 4.54 -6.27
C PHE A 46 0.62 4.89 -5.45
N LYS A 47 1.60 3.98 -5.41
CA LYS A 47 2.93 4.24 -4.85
C LYS A 47 3.57 5.50 -5.42
N ASP A 48 3.58 5.64 -6.75
CA ASP A 48 4.18 6.80 -7.40
C ASP A 48 3.42 8.10 -7.07
N ARG A 49 2.09 8.04 -6.93
CA ARG A 49 1.26 9.18 -6.51
C ARG A 49 1.57 9.61 -5.07
N LEU A 50 1.72 8.66 -4.15
CA LEU A 50 2.09 8.93 -2.76
C LEU A 50 3.51 9.47 -2.64
N LYS A 51 4.45 8.98 -3.46
CA LYS A 51 5.78 9.57 -3.55
C LYS A 51 5.73 11.04 -3.96
N GLN A 52 4.91 11.39 -4.93
CA GLN A 52 4.77 12.78 -5.39
C GLN A 52 4.05 13.68 -4.38
N SER A 53 3.02 13.16 -3.70
CA SER A 53 2.16 13.96 -2.82
C SER A 53 2.68 14.08 -1.40
N CYS A 54 3.31 13.01 -0.89
CA CYS A 54 3.69 12.87 0.52
C CYS A 54 5.21 12.72 0.70
N GLN A 55 6.00 12.71 -0.39
CA GLN A 55 7.45 12.50 -0.38
C GLN A 55 7.88 11.19 0.30
N LEU A 56 7.02 10.16 0.25
CA LEU A 56 7.27 8.87 0.87
C LEU A 56 7.96 7.88 -0.07
N THR A 57 8.88 7.12 0.49
CA THR A 57 9.42 5.90 -0.11
C THR A 57 8.56 4.72 0.33
N LEU A 58 8.11 3.95 -0.65
CA LEU A 58 7.18 2.84 -0.45
C LEU A 58 7.61 1.65 -1.31
N SER A 59 7.35 0.45 -0.81
CA SER A 59 7.52 -0.81 -1.52
C SER A 59 6.17 -1.47 -1.77
N VAL A 60 5.99 -2.08 -2.95
CA VAL A 60 4.83 -2.95 -3.24
C VAL A 60 5.19 -4.36 -2.80
N ASN A 61 4.36 -4.96 -1.96
CA ASN A 61 4.56 -6.31 -1.45
C ASN A 61 3.34 -7.17 -1.75
N THR A 62 3.55 -8.46 -2.02
CA THR A 62 2.47 -9.43 -2.14
C THR A 62 1.88 -9.73 -0.77
N TYR A 63 0.55 -9.66 -0.66
CA TYR A 63 -0.19 -10.11 0.51
C TYR A 63 -0.61 -11.57 0.32
N ILE A 64 -0.29 -12.40 1.31
CA ILE A 64 -0.64 -13.82 1.37
C ILE A 64 -1.39 -14.01 2.68
N ASP A 65 -2.62 -14.51 2.59
CA ASP A 65 -3.48 -14.82 3.75
C ASP A 65 -3.02 -16.11 4.47
#